data_AF-A0A2E8VGE4-F1
#
_entry.id   AF-A0A2E8VGE4-F1
#
_cell.length_a   1.000
_cell.length_b   1.000
_cell.length_c   1.000
_cell.angle_alpha   90.00
_cell.angle_beta   90.00
_cell.angle_gamma   90.00
#
_symmetry.space_group_name_H-M   'P 1'
#
loop_
_entity.id
_entity.type
_entity.pdbx_description
1 polymer ?
#
loop_
_entity_poly.entity_id
_entity_poly.type
_entity_poly.pdbx_seq_one_letter_code
_entity_poly.pdbx_strand_id
1 'polypeptide(L)'
;MYIVKHLLSFFAFFSICIVLAQTPFLESLPYAAPEFQQYSIRNHTDHNYPTQTTNGVNARFDGKIFYDNIIAFNCPPGVSCYDGHAGNDYYMPTNAPILAAADGYVVWSAFSPGADPCPGGISPNGDLGLIIIYHYNDYFTCYLHLNPPLNVAVGETVAAGDTIGFNGMTGCATSPHLHFEVRKENYFFDQQLPWVVDPYGWWGNYEDPIISLRGHESVWLWKSDWIVDDGDLGFQRFHGANWAYRNTGYNDDSWTAPATNDEDDSFHYAIWTPELAGSGEYNIDVYIPNISNLVTAAQYEIIIKDSAGINTKNIVTVDQTINSNNFSTIATVDLQAGSNCAVILRDIVDSTSTGLYVSFDAIRFVNTQQVGIGVEDNHPLTPNRIVVYPSYPNPFNSSTTILYEVLQENMVEVSIFDISGNHVYTLTNELKSPGKYSVVWGGEGNNNQVVPSGLYYCVVTASGFRDTQKIVLLK
;
A
#
# COMPACT_ATOMS: atom_id res chain seq x y z
N MET A 1 33.87 -62.71 1.61
CA MET A 1 34.23 -61.38 2.14
C MET A 1 34.11 -60.39 0.98
N TYR A 2 33.11 -59.48 1.06
CA TYR A 2 32.87 -58.27 0.25
C TYR A 2 32.63 -58.41 -1.28
N ILE A 3 31.83 -57.62 -2.01
CA ILE A 3 30.76 -56.60 -1.82
C ILE A 3 30.02 -56.61 -3.17
N VAL A 4 28.68 -56.68 -3.15
CA VAL A 4 27.87 -56.39 -4.35
C VAL A 4 27.67 -54.87 -4.41
N LYS A 5 28.11 -54.25 -5.50
CA LYS A 5 27.87 -52.83 -5.81
C LYS A 5 26.38 -52.61 -6.09
N HIS A 6 25.69 -51.87 -5.24
CA HIS A 6 24.45 -51.18 -5.62
C HIS A 6 24.79 -49.74 -6.02
N LEU A 7 24.52 -49.40 -7.28
CA LEU A 7 24.37 -48.01 -7.73
C LEU A 7 23.12 -47.44 -7.06
N LEU A 8 23.28 -46.41 -6.23
CA LEU A 8 22.19 -45.55 -5.80
C LEU A 8 22.15 -44.34 -6.73
N SER A 9 21.12 -44.31 -7.58
CA SER A 9 20.73 -43.15 -8.37
C SER A 9 20.08 -42.14 -7.43
N PHE A 10 20.76 -41.03 -7.14
CA PHE A 10 20.17 -39.89 -6.46
C PHE A 10 19.42 -39.04 -7.50
N PHE A 11 18.09 -39.15 -7.54
CA PHE A 11 17.25 -38.17 -8.22
C PHE A 11 17.04 -37.00 -7.26
N ALA A 12 17.73 -35.88 -7.50
CA ALA A 12 17.41 -34.63 -6.85
C ALA A 12 16.14 -34.06 -7.51
N PHE A 13 15.02 -34.09 -6.78
CA PHE A 13 13.84 -33.31 -7.13
C PHE A 13 14.15 -31.84 -6.84
N PHE A 14 14.48 -31.07 -7.88
CA PHE A 14 14.39 -29.61 -7.81
C PHE A 14 12.89 -29.26 -7.78
N SER A 15 12.39 -28.92 -6.58
CA SER A 15 11.09 -28.27 -6.47
C SER A 15 11.27 -26.83 -6.98
N ILE A 16 10.96 -26.62 -8.24
CA ILE A 16 10.85 -25.27 -8.82
C ILE A 16 9.54 -24.71 -8.27
N CYS A 17 9.60 -24.00 -7.13
CA CYS A 17 8.55 -23.08 -6.78
C CYS A 17 8.60 -21.94 -7.78
N ILE A 18 7.71 -21.97 -8.76
CA ILE A 18 7.41 -20.79 -9.57
C ILE A 18 6.65 -19.84 -8.64
N VAL A 19 7.38 -18.93 -8.01
CA VAL A 19 6.79 -17.75 -7.38
C VAL A 19 6.31 -16.88 -8.53
N LEU A 20 5.00 -16.86 -8.77
CA LEU A 20 4.38 -15.88 -9.65
C LEU A 20 4.65 -14.49 -9.07
N ALA A 21 4.99 -13.55 -9.94
CA ALA A 21 5.29 -12.16 -9.60
C ALA A 21 4.23 -11.60 -8.64
N GLN A 22 4.64 -11.30 -7.42
CA GLN A 22 3.79 -10.60 -6.46
C GLN A 22 4.18 -9.12 -6.52
N THR A 23 3.59 -8.44 -7.48
CA THR A 23 3.59 -6.99 -7.61
C THR A 23 2.12 -6.60 -7.69
N PRO A 24 1.55 -5.90 -6.69
CA PRO A 24 2.18 -5.25 -5.51
C PRO A 24 2.67 -6.19 -4.38
N PHE A 25 3.54 -5.69 -3.49
CA PHE A 25 4.13 -6.48 -2.38
C PHE A 25 4.15 -5.80 -0.99
N LEU A 26 4.04 -4.47 -0.89
CA LEU A 26 3.99 -3.77 0.40
C LEU A 26 2.63 -4.03 1.07
N GLU A 27 2.67 -4.41 2.34
CA GLU A 27 1.52 -4.96 3.08
C GLU A 27 1.13 -4.14 4.32
N SER A 28 1.95 -3.14 4.69
CA SER A 28 1.67 -2.22 5.80
C SER A 28 2.36 -0.88 5.58
N LEU A 29 1.69 0.25 5.88
CA LEU A 29 2.36 1.56 5.90
C LEU A 29 3.65 1.50 6.75
N PRO A 30 4.69 2.28 6.41
CA PRO A 30 5.98 2.22 7.11
C PRO A 30 5.95 2.90 8.49
N TYR A 31 4.75 3.17 9.02
CA TYR A 31 4.49 3.84 10.28
C TYR A 31 3.10 3.47 10.78
N ALA A 32 2.89 3.61 12.10
CA ALA A 32 1.56 3.52 12.66
C ALA A 32 0.70 4.73 12.22
N ALA A 33 -0.51 4.48 11.75
CA ALA A 33 -1.44 5.54 11.37
C ALA A 33 -1.80 6.42 12.59
N PRO A 34 -1.81 7.75 12.46
CA PRO A 34 -2.33 8.63 13.51
C PRO A 34 -3.85 8.45 13.69
N GLU A 35 -4.38 8.77 14.88
CA GLU A 35 -5.80 8.52 15.21
C GLU A 35 -6.82 9.20 14.28
N PHE A 36 -6.54 10.43 13.83
CA PHE A 36 -7.50 11.23 13.04
C PHE A 36 -6.81 11.98 11.90
N GLN A 37 -5.64 11.52 11.47
CA GLN A 37 -4.78 12.14 10.45
C GLN A 37 -3.98 11.06 9.72
N GLN A 38 -3.36 11.41 8.60
CA GLN A 38 -2.26 10.65 8.01
C GLN A 38 -1.01 11.52 8.10
N TYR A 39 0.16 10.89 8.24
CA TYR A 39 1.42 11.62 8.15
C TYR A 39 1.63 12.13 6.74
N SER A 40 1.90 13.42 6.62
CA SER A 40 2.03 14.08 5.34
C SER A 40 3.35 13.73 4.68
N ILE A 41 3.31 13.43 3.39
CA ILE A 41 4.53 13.44 2.58
C ILE A 41 4.87 14.90 2.28
N ARG A 42 6.06 15.33 2.69
CA ARG A 42 6.57 16.69 2.44
C ARG A 42 7.45 16.75 1.21
N ASN A 43 8.26 15.72 1.00
CA ASN A 43 9.13 15.57 -0.15
C ASN A 43 8.87 14.20 -0.77
N HIS A 44 8.63 14.19 -2.08
CA HIS A 44 8.40 12.99 -2.85
C HIS A 44 9.67 12.49 -3.50
N THR A 45 9.67 11.23 -3.95
CA THR A 45 10.74 10.74 -4.82
C THR A 45 10.69 11.56 -6.11
N ASP A 46 11.83 12.09 -6.53
CA ASP A 46 11.91 12.82 -7.79
C ASP A 46 12.12 11.83 -8.94
N HIS A 47 11.13 11.66 -9.81
CA HIS A 47 11.24 10.73 -10.91
C HIS A 47 12.29 11.15 -11.95
N ASN A 48 12.51 12.45 -12.13
CA ASN A 48 13.36 12.95 -13.21
C ASN A 48 14.85 12.73 -12.93
N TYR A 49 15.27 12.88 -11.67
CA TYR A 49 16.67 12.70 -11.29
C TYR A 49 16.83 12.40 -9.79
N PRO A 50 16.43 11.22 -9.28
CA PRO A 50 16.36 10.89 -7.84
C PRO A 50 17.73 10.81 -7.12
N THR A 51 18.78 11.42 -7.64
CA THR A 51 20.19 11.17 -7.37
C THR A 51 20.83 12.22 -6.44
N GLN A 52 20.06 12.99 -5.69
CA GLN A 52 20.54 14.11 -4.86
C GLN A 52 21.36 15.18 -5.60
N THR A 53 21.37 15.19 -6.94
CA THR A 53 21.94 16.32 -7.69
C THR A 53 20.84 17.29 -8.09
N THR A 54 21.22 18.56 -8.17
CA THR A 54 20.34 19.64 -8.60
C THR A 54 20.35 19.75 -10.12
N ASN A 55 19.19 19.65 -10.75
CA ASN A 55 18.99 19.91 -12.18
C ASN A 55 17.93 21.01 -12.43
N GLY A 56 17.26 21.49 -11.38
CA GLY A 56 16.24 22.53 -11.41
C GLY A 56 14.84 22.04 -11.78
N VAL A 57 14.60 20.72 -11.81
CA VAL A 57 13.36 20.09 -12.26
C VAL A 57 13.00 18.92 -11.34
N ASN A 58 11.95 19.10 -10.54
CA ASN A 58 11.35 18.02 -9.75
C ASN A 58 10.12 17.46 -10.48
N ALA A 59 10.12 16.16 -10.77
CA ALA A 59 8.97 15.48 -11.35
C ALA A 59 8.30 14.58 -10.30
N ARG A 60 7.05 14.91 -9.97
CA ARG A 60 6.22 14.09 -9.08
C ARG A 60 5.62 12.92 -9.84
N PHE A 61 5.32 11.86 -9.10
CA PHE A 61 4.75 10.62 -9.60
C PHE A 61 3.49 10.77 -10.49
N ASP A 62 2.69 11.83 -10.31
CA ASP A 62 1.48 12.12 -11.11
C ASP A 62 1.76 12.93 -12.40
N GLY A 63 3.03 13.15 -12.72
CA GLY A 63 3.49 13.91 -13.88
C GLY A 63 3.49 15.43 -13.70
N LYS A 64 3.15 15.96 -12.52
CA LYS A 64 3.28 17.40 -12.26
C LYS A 64 4.77 17.76 -12.13
N ILE A 65 5.21 18.73 -12.93
CA ILE A 65 6.59 19.21 -12.97
C ILE A 65 6.70 20.55 -12.24
N PHE A 66 7.72 20.69 -11.41
CA PHE A 66 8.06 21.95 -10.74
C PHE A 66 9.44 22.44 -11.17
N TYR A 67 9.55 23.74 -11.44
CA TYR A 67 10.76 24.42 -11.94
C TYR A 67 11.36 25.38 -10.89
N ASP A 68 12.56 25.92 -11.19
CA ASP A 68 13.26 26.99 -10.44
C ASP A 68 14.03 26.60 -9.16
N ASN A 69 14.72 25.45 -9.18
CA ASN A 69 15.63 25.02 -8.11
C ASN A 69 14.96 25.05 -6.74
N ILE A 70 13.92 24.24 -6.52
CA ILE A 70 13.27 24.26 -5.23
C ILE A 70 14.26 23.74 -4.17
N ILE A 71 14.58 24.63 -3.24
CA ILE A 71 15.52 24.36 -2.15
C ILE A 71 14.73 23.69 -1.04
N ALA A 72 15.31 22.62 -0.50
CA ALA A 72 14.81 21.93 0.67
C ALA A 72 14.32 22.93 1.75
N PHE A 73 13.20 22.57 2.39
CA PHE A 73 12.63 23.22 3.59
C PHE A 73 11.80 24.51 3.40
N ASN A 74 11.82 25.20 2.26
CA ASN A 74 11.11 26.49 2.10
C ASN A 74 10.05 26.51 0.99
N CYS A 75 9.09 25.59 1.08
CA CYS A 75 8.24 25.21 -0.04
C CYS A 75 6.77 25.51 0.25
N PRO A 76 5.98 25.90 -0.76
CA PRO A 76 4.54 25.96 -0.62
C PRO A 76 3.97 24.59 -0.15
N PRO A 77 2.93 24.58 0.70
CA PRO A 77 2.22 23.35 1.05
C PRO A 77 1.77 22.60 -0.22
N GLY A 78 1.82 21.27 -0.21
CA GLY A 78 1.39 20.43 -1.34
C GLY A 78 2.39 20.29 -2.49
N VAL A 79 3.54 20.97 -2.43
CA VAL A 79 4.61 20.91 -3.45
C VAL A 79 5.81 20.11 -2.93
N SER A 80 6.22 19.08 -3.68
CA SER A 80 7.53 18.45 -3.49
C SER A 80 8.60 19.43 -3.90
N CYS A 81 9.62 19.59 -3.07
CA CYS A 81 10.52 20.72 -3.23
C CYS A 81 11.98 20.41 -2.95
N TYR A 82 12.28 19.13 -2.93
CA TYR A 82 13.63 18.65 -2.85
C TYR A 82 13.99 18.08 -4.20
N ASP A 83 14.75 18.85 -4.97
CA ASP A 83 15.31 18.41 -6.25
C ASP A 83 16.26 17.22 -6.03
N GLY A 84 16.04 16.14 -6.78
CA GLY A 84 16.77 14.88 -6.67
C GLY A 84 16.55 14.08 -5.40
N HIS A 85 15.36 14.15 -4.80
CA HIS A 85 15.04 13.36 -3.62
C HIS A 85 14.92 11.87 -3.96
N ALA A 86 15.60 11.03 -3.18
CA ALA A 86 15.72 9.59 -3.41
C ALA A 86 14.73 8.76 -2.58
N GLY A 87 13.62 9.36 -2.12
CA GLY A 87 12.66 8.70 -1.23
C GLY A 87 11.44 9.56 -0.97
N ASN A 88 10.61 9.15 -0.02
CA ASN A 88 9.49 9.95 0.47
C ASN A 88 9.73 10.35 1.93
N ASP A 89 9.59 11.65 2.23
CA ASP A 89 9.71 12.18 3.58
C ASP A 89 8.33 12.34 4.23
N TYR A 90 8.01 11.49 5.20
CA TYR A 90 6.79 11.59 5.99
C TYR A 90 7.03 12.43 7.24
N TYR A 91 6.38 13.59 7.31
CA TYR A 91 6.43 14.44 8.49
C TYR A 91 5.63 13.80 9.64
N MET A 92 6.33 13.47 10.72
CA MET A 92 5.72 12.83 11.89
C MET A 92 6.45 13.18 13.19
N PRO A 93 5.80 13.09 14.35
CA PRO A 93 6.41 13.37 15.64
C PRO A 93 7.64 12.49 15.91
N THR A 94 8.60 13.04 16.67
CA THR A 94 9.70 12.22 17.20
C THR A 94 9.15 11.06 18.02
N ASN A 95 9.82 9.92 17.93
CA ASN A 95 9.45 8.66 18.58
C ASN A 95 8.14 8.01 18.11
N ALA A 96 7.54 8.44 16.99
CA ALA A 96 6.50 7.67 16.32
C ALA A 96 7.04 6.27 15.93
N PRO A 97 6.31 5.17 16.16
CA PRO A 97 6.74 3.84 15.75
C PRO A 97 6.91 3.74 14.24
N ILE A 98 8.06 3.23 13.80
CA ILE A 98 8.35 2.90 12.41
C ILE A 98 8.14 1.40 12.21
N LEU A 99 7.38 1.06 11.18
CA LEU A 99 6.94 -0.31 10.92
C LEU A 99 7.64 -0.88 9.69
N ALA A 100 7.94 -2.18 9.71
CA ALA A 100 8.33 -2.91 8.52
C ALA A 100 7.16 -2.88 7.52
N ALA A 101 7.43 -2.46 6.28
CA ALA A 101 6.37 -2.23 5.29
C ALA A 101 5.94 -3.52 4.57
N ALA A 102 6.76 -4.56 4.66
CA ALA A 102 6.53 -5.90 4.14
C ALA A 102 7.39 -6.89 4.93
N ASP A 103 7.04 -8.17 4.83
CA ASP A 103 7.88 -9.28 5.29
C ASP A 103 9.29 -9.21 4.68
N GLY A 104 10.31 -9.50 5.46
CA GLY A 104 11.68 -9.46 4.97
C GLY A 104 12.74 -9.87 5.99
N TYR A 105 14.00 -9.63 5.64
CA TYR A 105 15.11 -9.75 6.57
C TYR A 105 16.02 -8.51 6.55
N VAL A 106 16.53 -8.15 7.72
CA VAL A 106 17.30 -6.94 7.95
C VAL A 106 18.72 -7.13 7.40
N VAL A 107 19.09 -6.31 6.42
CA VAL A 107 20.44 -6.29 5.83
C VAL A 107 21.31 -5.19 6.41
N TRP A 108 20.70 -4.17 7.02
CA TRP A 108 21.40 -3.08 7.70
C TRP A 108 20.60 -2.60 8.91
N SER A 109 21.29 -2.36 10.03
CA SER A 109 20.73 -1.71 11.22
C SER A 109 21.89 -1.09 12.01
N ALA A 110 22.11 0.21 11.83
CA ALA A 110 23.19 0.93 12.48
C ALA A 110 22.99 2.44 12.47
N PHE A 111 23.70 3.12 13.36
CA PHE A 111 24.02 4.54 13.22
C PHE A 111 25.29 4.67 12.39
N SER A 112 25.19 5.31 11.23
CA SER A 112 26.32 5.50 10.29
C SER A 112 26.58 6.98 10.08
N PRO A 113 27.79 7.39 9.65
CA PRO A 113 28.03 8.79 9.31
C PRO A 113 26.96 9.30 8.32
N GLY A 114 26.39 10.46 8.60
CA GLY A 114 25.45 11.12 7.68
C GLY A 114 26.12 11.54 6.38
N ALA A 115 25.32 11.87 5.36
CA ALA A 115 25.84 12.46 4.13
C ALA A 115 26.60 13.77 4.44
N ASP A 116 27.75 13.97 3.79
CA ASP A 116 28.57 15.17 3.94
C ASP A 116 29.08 15.66 2.55
N PRO A 117 28.66 16.84 2.07
CA PRO A 117 27.67 17.73 2.71
C PRO A 117 26.28 17.10 2.72
N CYS A 118 25.44 17.47 3.69
CA CYS A 118 24.04 17.09 3.60
C CYS A 118 23.41 17.73 2.37
N PRO A 119 22.49 17.02 1.72
CA PRO A 119 21.63 17.65 0.74
C PRO A 119 20.91 18.88 1.31
N GLY A 120 20.71 19.89 0.47
CA GLY A 120 20.17 21.19 0.90
C GLY A 120 21.17 22.08 1.66
N GLY A 121 22.44 21.68 1.79
CA GLY A 121 23.53 22.55 2.25
C GLY A 121 23.63 22.73 3.77
N ILE A 122 22.96 21.88 4.55
CA ILE A 122 23.11 21.84 6.02
C ILE A 122 24.29 20.95 6.43
N SER A 123 24.70 21.04 7.70
CA SER A 123 25.64 20.07 8.28
C SER A 123 24.87 18.93 8.94
N PRO A 124 25.37 17.68 8.89
CA PRO A 124 24.74 16.57 9.59
C PRO A 124 24.78 16.83 11.10
N ASN A 125 23.69 16.50 11.79
CA ASN A 125 23.57 16.71 13.23
C ASN A 125 24.04 15.51 14.08
N GLY A 126 24.83 14.62 13.48
CA GLY A 126 25.33 13.38 14.08
C GLY A 126 25.29 12.23 13.09
N ASP A 127 25.44 11.01 13.61
CA ASP A 127 25.25 9.79 12.84
C ASP A 127 23.77 9.60 12.47
N LEU A 128 23.51 9.08 11.27
CA LEU A 128 22.23 8.71 10.72
C LEU A 128 21.80 7.33 11.23
N GLY A 129 20.67 7.24 11.94
CA GLY A 129 19.98 5.98 12.20
C GLY A 129 19.35 5.44 10.93
N LEU A 130 19.77 4.23 10.53
CA LEU A 130 19.36 3.59 9.29
C LEU A 130 19.03 2.11 9.52
N ILE A 131 17.87 1.69 9.01
CA ILE A 131 17.49 0.28 8.85
C ILE A 131 17.24 0.01 7.36
N ILE A 132 17.73 -1.12 6.85
CA ILE A 132 17.40 -1.60 5.51
C ILE A 132 16.91 -3.04 5.61
N ILE A 133 15.77 -3.32 4.99
CA ILE A 133 15.15 -4.65 4.93
C ILE A 133 15.16 -5.11 3.47
N TYR A 134 15.61 -6.33 3.22
CA TYR A 134 15.40 -7.03 1.95
C TYR A 134 14.05 -7.73 1.95
N HIS A 135 13.37 -7.67 0.81
CA HIS A 135 12.12 -8.33 0.53
C HIS A 135 12.27 -9.25 -0.69
N TYR A 136 11.29 -10.14 -0.87
CA TYR A 136 11.21 -10.93 -2.10
C TYR A 136 11.11 -10.04 -3.35
N ASN A 137 11.42 -10.62 -4.51
CA ASN A 137 11.49 -9.91 -5.80
C ASN A 137 12.56 -8.81 -5.84
N ASP A 138 13.64 -8.93 -5.07
CA ASP A 138 14.78 -8.01 -5.08
C ASP A 138 14.44 -6.56 -4.73
N TYR A 139 13.41 -6.37 -3.90
CA TYR A 139 13.12 -5.07 -3.32
C TYR A 139 13.80 -4.90 -1.97
N PHE A 140 14.11 -3.65 -1.65
CA PHE A 140 14.61 -3.24 -0.36
C PHE A 140 13.81 -2.04 0.11
N THR A 141 13.53 -1.96 1.41
CA THR A 141 13.01 -0.75 2.04
C THR A 141 14.08 -0.16 2.95
N CYS A 142 14.27 1.16 2.86
CA CYS A 142 15.24 1.90 3.65
C CYS A 142 14.50 2.88 4.56
N TYR A 143 14.83 2.88 5.85
CA TYR A 143 14.22 3.71 6.89
C TYR A 143 15.30 4.56 7.55
N LEU A 144 15.24 5.87 7.30
CA LEU A 144 16.28 6.82 7.67
C LEU A 144 15.78 7.81 8.74
N HIS A 145 16.75 8.53 9.33
CA HIS A 145 16.58 9.54 10.38
C HIS A 145 16.08 9.00 11.73
N LEU A 146 16.25 7.69 11.97
CA LEU A 146 15.70 7.01 13.15
C LEU A 146 16.42 7.38 14.45
N ASN A 147 15.67 7.46 15.55
CA ASN A 147 16.22 7.62 16.90
C ASN A 147 16.75 6.29 17.46
N PRO A 148 17.69 6.34 18.43
CA PRO A 148 18.01 5.16 19.23
C PRO A 148 16.87 4.82 20.20
N PRO A 149 16.58 3.52 20.45
CA PRO A 149 17.21 2.35 19.84
C PRO A 149 16.63 1.99 18.46
N LEU A 150 17.43 1.31 17.64
CA LEU A 150 16.92 0.49 16.53
C LEU A 150 16.50 -0.85 17.12
N ASN A 151 15.28 -1.32 16.86
CA ASN A 151 14.70 -2.50 17.52
C ASN A 151 15.02 -3.82 16.82
N VAL A 152 15.82 -3.78 15.76
CA VAL A 152 16.17 -4.96 14.97
C VAL A 152 17.67 -5.01 14.70
N ALA A 153 18.20 -6.21 14.48
CA ALA A 153 19.60 -6.45 14.15
C ALA A 153 19.79 -7.05 12.75
N VAL A 154 20.98 -6.88 12.18
CA VAL A 154 21.35 -7.50 10.89
C VAL A 154 21.18 -9.02 10.98
N GLY A 155 20.47 -9.60 10.00
CA GLY A 155 20.14 -11.02 9.91
C GLY A 155 18.81 -11.42 10.56
N GLU A 156 18.13 -10.50 11.25
CA GLU A 156 16.79 -10.72 11.80
C GLU A 156 15.72 -10.73 10.70
N THR A 157 14.70 -11.56 10.85
CA THR A 157 13.49 -11.55 9.99
C THR A 157 12.41 -10.72 10.64
N VAL A 158 11.69 -9.94 9.84
CA VAL A 158 10.56 -9.11 10.28
C VAL A 158 9.32 -9.42 9.46
N ALA A 159 8.15 -9.31 10.08
CA ALA A 159 6.86 -9.33 9.41
C ALA A 159 6.39 -7.91 9.10
N ALA A 160 5.54 -7.76 8.09
CA ALA A 160 4.84 -6.49 7.86
C ALA A 160 4.13 -6.02 9.14
N GLY A 161 4.30 -4.74 9.50
CA GLY A 161 3.73 -4.15 10.70
C GLY A 161 4.58 -4.28 11.97
N ASP A 162 5.70 -5.03 11.96
CA ASP A 162 6.60 -5.09 13.10
C ASP A 162 7.25 -3.73 13.37
N THR A 163 7.33 -3.30 14.64
CA THR A 163 8.01 -2.06 15.01
C THR A 163 9.53 -2.23 14.98
N ILE A 164 10.17 -1.69 13.96
CA ILE A 164 11.62 -1.84 13.70
C ILE A 164 12.47 -0.73 14.33
N GLY A 165 11.85 0.39 14.69
CA GLY A 165 12.53 1.52 15.29
C GLY A 165 11.57 2.68 15.54
N PHE A 166 12.14 3.85 15.77
CA PHE A 166 11.38 5.04 16.15
C PHE A 166 11.81 6.23 15.31
N ASN A 167 10.82 7.01 14.88
CA ASN A 167 11.05 8.22 14.11
C ASN A 167 11.96 9.19 14.87
N GLY A 168 12.83 9.88 14.15
CA GLY A 168 13.78 10.80 14.73
C GLY A 168 14.12 11.96 13.81
N MET A 169 15.31 12.51 14.02
CA MET A 169 15.86 13.62 13.26
C MET A 169 17.37 13.46 13.09
N THR A 170 17.89 12.24 13.09
CA THR A 170 19.34 11.99 13.08
C THR A 170 19.95 12.18 11.69
N GLY A 171 21.18 12.67 11.59
CA GLY A 171 21.88 12.87 10.32
C GLY A 171 21.46 14.17 9.63
N CYS A 172 21.05 14.08 8.36
CA CYS A 172 20.71 15.24 7.52
C CYS A 172 19.23 15.66 7.66
N ALA A 173 18.82 16.10 8.85
CA ALA A 173 17.44 16.48 9.11
C ALA A 173 17.34 17.77 9.95
N THR A 174 16.39 18.65 9.60
CA THR A 174 16.11 19.92 10.32
C THR A 174 14.83 19.85 11.17
N SER A 175 13.98 18.87 10.92
CA SER A 175 12.78 18.57 11.70
C SER A 175 12.51 17.06 11.72
N PRO A 176 11.83 16.51 12.74
CA PRO A 176 11.52 15.08 12.78
C PRO A 176 10.69 14.62 11.57
N HIS A 177 11.12 13.55 10.92
CA HIS A 177 10.45 12.91 9.78
C HIS A 177 11.07 11.54 9.48
N LEU A 178 10.28 10.65 8.88
CA LEU A 178 10.77 9.41 8.30
C LEU A 178 11.14 9.67 6.84
N HIS A 179 12.39 9.41 6.47
CA HIS A 179 12.76 9.25 5.07
C HIS A 179 12.67 7.77 4.71
N PHE A 180 11.77 7.44 3.79
CA PHE A 180 11.47 6.07 3.36
C PHE A 180 11.79 5.92 1.88
N GLU A 181 12.65 4.95 1.58
CA GLU A 181 12.98 4.61 0.19
C GLU A 181 12.54 3.19 -0.11
N VAL A 182 12.11 2.96 -1.35
CA VAL A 182 12.07 1.61 -1.91
C VAL A 182 13.14 1.52 -2.97
N ARG A 183 14.00 0.51 -2.88
CA ARG A 183 15.05 0.24 -3.85
C ARG A 183 14.82 -1.11 -4.54
N LYS A 184 15.25 -1.21 -5.79
CA LYS A 184 15.17 -2.43 -6.62
C LYS A 184 16.57 -2.92 -6.95
N GLU A 185 16.79 -4.23 -6.90
CA GLU A 185 18.04 -4.96 -7.20
C GLU A 185 19.22 -4.73 -6.25
N ASN A 186 19.35 -3.55 -5.64
CA ASN A 186 20.48 -3.25 -4.77
C ASN A 186 20.10 -2.33 -3.60
N TYR A 187 20.63 -2.65 -2.43
CA TYR A 187 20.46 -1.85 -1.22
C TYR A 187 21.50 -0.74 -1.09
N PHE A 188 22.60 -0.76 -1.85
CA PHE A 188 23.65 0.25 -1.74
C PHE A 188 23.18 1.59 -2.31
N PHE A 189 23.39 2.69 -1.57
CA PHE A 189 23.08 4.02 -2.06
C PHE A 189 24.21 4.55 -2.95
N ASP A 190 23.91 4.83 -4.21
CA ASP A 190 24.82 5.47 -5.16
C ASP A 190 24.28 6.87 -5.48
N GLN A 191 25.09 7.89 -5.19
CA GLN A 191 24.76 9.29 -5.35
C GLN A 191 24.57 9.72 -6.81
N GLN A 192 25.14 9.02 -7.79
CA GLN A 192 24.92 9.41 -9.18
C GLN A 192 23.63 8.81 -9.73
N LEU A 193 23.25 7.69 -9.15
CA LEU A 193 22.34 6.76 -9.77
C LEU A 193 21.88 5.85 -8.60
N PRO A 194 20.85 6.23 -7.83
CA PRO A 194 20.37 5.43 -6.71
C PRO A 194 19.33 4.44 -7.19
N TRP A 195 19.25 3.28 -6.52
CA TRP A 195 18.41 2.15 -6.92
C TRP A 195 16.93 2.35 -6.59
N VAL A 196 16.51 3.60 -6.44
CA VAL A 196 15.22 3.99 -5.91
C VAL A 196 14.15 3.85 -6.98
N VAL A 197 12.99 3.36 -6.55
CA VAL A 197 11.73 3.41 -7.28
C VAL A 197 10.70 4.09 -6.40
N ASP A 198 9.75 4.81 -7.00
CA ASP A 198 8.66 5.40 -6.22
C ASP A 198 7.63 4.29 -5.88
N PRO A 199 7.33 4.03 -4.58
CA PRO A 199 6.32 3.06 -4.19
C PRO A 199 4.89 3.39 -4.65
N TYR A 200 4.63 4.63 -5.05
CA TYR A 200 3.34 5.07 -5.57
C TYR A 200 3.22 4.91 -7.09
N GLY A 201 4.27 4.44 -7.75
CA GLY A 201 4.29 4.20 -9.18
C GLY A 201 4.26 5.47 -10.03
N TRP A 202 4.26 5.30 -11.36
CA TRP A 202 4.17 6.43 -12.29
C TRP A 202 2.77 6.59 -12.90
N TRP A 203 2.18 7.76 -12.72
CA TRP A 203 0.83 8.16 -13.16
C TRP A 203 0.83 9.41 -14.06
N GLY A 204 2.01 9.91 -14.45
CA GLY A 204 2.13 10.97 -15.46
C GLY A 204 1.72 10.51 -16.86
N ASN A 205 1.33 11.44 -17.74
CA ASN A 205 0.86 11.15 -19.09
C ASN A 205 1.98 11.02 -20.15
N TYR A 206 3.21 10.76 -19.70
CA TYR A 206 4.39 10.51 -20.52
C TYR A 206 5.16 9.32 -19.94
N GLU A 207 6.23 8.87 -20.60
CA GLU A 207 7.06 7.75 -20.11
C GLU A 207 7.67 8.07 -18.73
N ASP A 208 7.68 7.09 -17.82
CA ASP A 208 8.29 7.25 -16.49
C ASP A 208 9.78 7.62 -16.65
N PRO A 209 10.21 8.82 -16.19
CA PRO A 209 11.60 9.24 -16.34
C PRO A 209 12.61 8.30 -15.67
N ILE A 210 12.22 7.58 -14.61
CA ILE A 210 13.10 6.61 -13.94
C ILE A 210 13.51 5.46 -14.88
N ILE A 211 12.63 5.07 -15.82
CA ILE A 211 12.93 4.05 -16.82
C ILE A 211 14.15 4.47 -17.65
N SER A 212 14.21 5.74 -18.06
CA SER A 212 15.33 6.24 -18.86
C SER A 212 16.66 6.28 -18.09
N LEU A 213 16.62 6.42 -16.76
CA LEU A 213 17.82 6.47 -15.93
C LEU A 213 18.41 5.08 -15.65
N ARG A 214 17.55 4.08 -15.38
CA ARG A 214 17.99 2.76 -14.91
C ARG A 214 17.21 1.55 -15.44
N GLY A 215 16.16 1.77 -16.22
CA GLY A 215 15.31 0.70 -16.73
C GLY A 215 14.38 0.10 -15.68
N HIS A 216 14.20 0.75 -14.53
CA HIS A 216 13.21 0.35 -13.54
C HIS A 216 11.91 1.12 -13.77
N GLU A 217 10.80 0.39 -13.79
CA GLU A 217 9.46 0.98 -13.85
C GLU A 217 8.96 1.23 -12.44
N SER A 218 8.41 2.42 -12.20
CA SER A 218 7.68 2.70 -10.97
C SER A 218 6.25 2.17 -11.11
N VAL A 219 5.89 1.25 -10.23
CA VAL A 219 4.54 0.69 -10.12
C VAL A 219 4.00 0.91 -8.72
N TRP A 220 2.68 0.91 -8.55
CA TRP A 220 2.09 0.96 -7.23
C TRP A 220 2.44 -0.33 -6.47
N LEU A 221 3.16 -0.20 -5.37
CA LEU A 221 3.72 -1.35 -4.66
C LEU A 221 2.86 -1.82 -3.49
N TRP A 222 1.84 -1.05 -3.10
CA TRP A 222 0.93 -1.39 -2.00
C TRP A 222 -0.19 -2.32 -2.46
N LYS A 223 -0.45 -3.39 -1.68
CA LYS A 223 -1.59 -4.28 -1.95
C LYS A 223 -2.88 -3.59 -1.55
N SER A 224 -3.86 -3.53 -2.46
CA SER A 224 -5.17 -2.96 -2.17
C SER A 224 -6.26 -3.72 -2.91
N ASP A 225 -7.44 -3.81 -2.31
CA ASP A 225 -8.55 -4.54 -2.94
C ASP A 225 -9.19 -3.73 -4.08
N TRP A 226 -10.20 -4.31 -4.74
CA TRP A 226 -11.03 -3.64 -5.75
C TRP A 226 -11.89 -2.51 -5.19
N ILE A 227 -11.97 -2.38 -3.87
CA ILE A 227 -12.49 -1.21 -3.16
C ILE A 227 -11.35 -0.61 -2.33
N VAL A 228 -11.19 0.70 -2.44
CA VAL A 228 -10.12 1.45 -1.79
C VAL A 228 -10.76 2.57 -1.01
N ASP A 229 -10.71 2.45 0.30
CA ASP A 229 -11.17 3.45 1.26
C ASP A 229 -10.07 4.45 1.64
N ASP A 230 -10.41 5.55 2.29
CA ASP A 230 -9.45 6.59 2.71
C ASP A 230 -8.49 6.16 3.85
N GLY A 231 -8.72 4.97 4.43
CA GLY A 231 -7.82 4.29 5.36
C GLY A 231 -7.02 3.12 4.76
N ASP A 232 -7.29 2.72 3.52
CA ASP A 232 -6.71 1.52 2.92
C ASP A 232 -5.33 1.79 2.28
N LEU A 233 -4.54 0.74 2.08
CA LEU A 233 -3.18 0.84 1.50
C LEU A 233 -3.16 1.32 0.04
N GLY A 234 -4.26 1.16 -0.69
CA GLY A 234 -4.42 1.68 -2.06
C GLY A 234 -4.70 3.17 -2.10
N PHE A 235 -4.89 3.82 -0.95
CA PHE A 235 -5.14 5.24 -0.84
C PHE A 235 -3.90 5.97 -0.35
N GLN A 236 -3.55 7.05 -1.04
CA GLN A 236 -2.58 7.99 -0.53
C GLN A 236 -3.12 9.41 -0.67
N ARG A 237 -3.16 10.13 0.45
CA ARG A 237 -3.48 11.55 0.50
C ARG A 237 -2.22 12.38 0.60
N PHE A 238 -2.21 13.51 -0.08
CA PHE A 238 -1.07 14.43 -0.10
C PHE A 238 -1.44 15.75 0.56
N HIS A 239 -0.50 16.33 1.31
CA HIS A 239 -0.83 17.34 2.30
C HIS A 239 -0.61 18.77 1.80
N GLY A 240 -1.71 19.51 1.68
CA GLY A 240 -1.79 20.97 1.81
C GLY A 240 -2.36 21.35 3.17
N ALA A 241 -2.30 22.63 3.55
CA ALA A 241 -2.98 23.11 4.75
C ALA A 241 -4.51 23.12 4.57
N ASN A 242 -5.28 22.83 5.62
CA ASN A 242 -6.76 22.87 5.67
C ASN A 242 -7.51 21.59 5.24
N TRP A 243 -6.88 20.42 5.29
CA TRP A 243 -7.62 19.15 5.34
C TRP A 243 -8.49 19.08 6.60
N ALA A 244 -9.73 18.61 6.46
CA ALA A 244 -10.64 18.36 7.57
C ALA A 244 -11.18 16.93 7.53
N TYR A 245 -10.86 16.17 8.58
CA TYR A 245 -11.41 14.85 8.85
C TYR A 245 -12.90 14.92 9.20
N ARG A 246 -13.65 13.91 8.78
CA ARG A 246 -15.10 13.82 8.97
C ARG A 246 -15.44 12.40 9.46
N ASN A 247 -16.23 12.32 10.54
CA ASN A 247 -16.78 11.05 11.03
C ASN A 247 -18.04 10.67 10.23
N THR A 248 -17.97 10.71 8.91
CA THR A 248 -19.03 10.34 7.99
C THR A 248 -18.40 10.02 6.65
N GLY A 249 -18.93 9.01 5.97
CA GLY A 249 -18.39 8.53 4.70
C GLY A 249 -18.59 7.04 4.57
N TYR A 250 -17.89 6.44 3.63
CA TYR A 250 -17.73 4.99 3.66
C TYR A 250 -16.99 4.63 4.95
N ASN A 251 -17.38 3.55 5.62
CA ASN A 251 -16.81 3.15 6.92
C ASN A 251 -16.78 4.21 8.04
N ASP A 252 -17.64 5.23 7.95
CA ASP A 252 -17.77 6.32 8.91
C ASP A 252 -16.57 7.29 8.95
N ASP A 253 -15.76 7.33 7.89
CA ASP A 253 -14.65 8.26 7.71
C ASP A 253 -14.64 8.90 6.30
N SER A 254 -14.17 10.15 6.24
CA SER A 254 -13.81 10.80 4.98
C SER A 254 -12.99 12.06 5.24
N TRP A 255 -12.51 12.65 4.15
CA TRP A 255 -11.79 13.90 4.16
C TRP A 255 -12.50 14.97 3.34
N THR A 256 -12.29 16.21 3.74
CA THR A 256 -12.67 17.39 2.95
C THR A 256 -11.51 18.36 2.84
N ALA A 257 -11.40 19.05 1.71
CA ALA A 257 -10.46 20.16 1.50
C ALA A 257 -11.17 21.34 0.82
N PRO A 258 -10.75 22.59 1.06
CA PRO A 258 -11.28 23.76 0.35
C PRO A 258 -11.08 23.60 -1.15
N ALA A 259 -12.12 23.88 -1.93
CA ALA A 259 -12.05 23.85 -3.38
C ALA A 259 -11.36 25.10 -3.96
N THR A 260 -10.70 24.93 -5.10
CA THR A 260 -10.11 26.02 -5.90
C THR A 260 -10.49 25.88 -7.37
N ASN A 261 -10.49 26.97 -8.12
CA ASN A 261 -10.61 26.96 -9.58
C ASN A 261 -9.31 27.41 -10.27
N ASP A 262 -8.24 27.57 -9.49
CA ASP A 262 -6.89 27.89 -9.96
C ASP A 262 -5.97 26.68 -9.74
N GLU A 263 -5.33 26.22 -10.82
CA GLU A 263 -4.44 25.05 -10.81
C GLU A 263 -3.14 25.30 -10.03
N ASP A 264 -2.70 26.56 -9.96
CA ASP A 264 -1.53 26.96 -9.18
C ASP A 264 -1.83 26.95 -7.67
N ASP A 265 -3.11 27.09 -7.29
CA ASP A 265 -3.60 27.00 -5.91
C ASP A 265 -4.07 25.59 -5.51
N SER A 266 -4.00 24.60 -6.41
CA SER A 266 -4.41 23.22 -6.13
C SER A 266 -3.32 22.48 -5.35
N PHE A 267 -3.52 22.37 -4.03
CA PHE A 267 -2.56 21.79 -3.10
C PHE A 267 -3.02 20.47 -2.48
N HIS A 268 -4.32 20.15 -2.57
CA HIS A 268 -4.89 18.94 -2.01
C HIS A 268 -5.26 17.95 -3.10
N TYR A 269 -4.76 16.73 -2.96
CA TYR A 269 -5.13 15.64 -3.84
C TYR A 269 -4.97 14.31 -3.11
N ALA A 270 -5.68 13.31 -3.62
CA ALA A 270 -5.54 11.93 -3.20
C ALA A 270 -5.58 11.02 -4.42
N ILE A 271 -4.97 9.86 -4.28
CA ILE A 271 -4.96 8.81 -5.29
C ILE A 271 -5.51 7.52 -4.69
N TRP A 272 -6.29 6.80 -5.49
CA TRP A 272 -6.78 5.46 -5.20
C TRP A 272 -6.29 4.52 -6.30
N THR A 273 -5.58 3.47 -5.92
CA THR A 273 -5.06 2.46 -6.83
C THR A 273 -5.49 1.07 -6.35
N PRO A 274 -6.38 0.36 -7.08
CA PRO A 274 -6.77 -1.01 -6.75
C PRO A 274 -5.75 -2.03 -7.24
N GLU A 275 -5.82 -3.26 -6.71
CA GLU A 275 -5.29 -4.47 -7.34
C GLU A 275 -6.45 -5.28 -7.93
N LEU A 276 -6.61 -5.26 -9.25
CA LEU A 276 -7.71 -5.96 -9.92
C LEU A 276 -7.39 -7.44 -10.14
N ALA A 277 -8.23 -8.34 -9.64
CA ALA A 277 -8.01 -9.79 -9.79
C ALA A 277 -8.09 -10.31 -11.24
N GLY A 278 -8.74 -9.56 -12.14
CA GLY A 278 -8.97 -9.97 -13.52
C GLY A 278 -9.10 -8.79 -14.47
N SER A 279 -8.90 -9.05 -15.75
CA SER A 279 -9.16 -8.08 -16.82
C SER A 279 -10.64 -8.13 -17.22
N GLY A 280 -11.20 -7.00 -17.64
CA GLY A 280 -12.57 -6.90 -18.14
C GLY A 280 -13.09 -5.48 -18.10
N GLU A 281 -14.39 -5.32 -18.32
CA GLU A 281 -15.06 -4.03 -18.18
C GLU A 281 -15.44 -3.81 -16.70
N TYR A 282 -15.14 -2.62 -16.19
CA TYR A 282 -15.35 -2.22 -14.80
C TYR A 282 -16.12 -0.91 -14.72
N ASN A 283 -17.10 -0.85 -13.82
CA ASN A 283 -17.64 0.40 -13.32
C ASN A 283 -16.70 0.96 -12.25
N ILE A 284 -16.34 2.23 -12.38
CA ILE A 284 -15.66 3.00 -11.36
C ILE A 284 -16.72 3.80 -10.61
N ASP A 285 -16.97 3.42 -9.36
CA ASP A 285 -17.92 4.09 -8.51
C ASP A 285 -17.20 4.88 -7.41
N VAL A 286 -17.69 6.08 -7.12
CA VAL A 286 -17.20 6.93 -6.02
C VAL A 286 -18.26 7.03 -4.94
N TYR A 287 -17.85 6.96 -3.68
CA TYR A 287 -18.74 7.21 -2.55
C TYR A 287 -18.83 8.71 -2.28
N ILE A 288 -20.05 9.23 -2.15
CA ILE A 288 -20.28 10.64 -1.86
C ILE A 288 -20.86 10.76 -0.44
N PRO A 289 -20.12 11.24 0.57
CA PRO A 289 -20.66 11.40 1.90
C PRO A 289 -21.69 12.53 1.99
N ASN A 290 -22.64 12.41 2.93
CA ASN A 290 -23.61 13.46 3.20
C ASN A 290 -22.99 14.60 4.04
N ILE A 291 -22.27 15.49 3.36
CA ILE A 291 -21.63 16.67 3.96
C ILE A 291 -22.23 17.94 3.34
N SER A 292 -22.44 18.97 4.17
CA SER A 292 -22.91 20.27 3.68
C SER A 292 -21.84 21.03 2.90
N ASN A 293 -22.25 21.80 1.89
CA ASN A 293 -21.37 22.65 1.06
C ASN A 293 -20.32 21.88 0.24
N LEU A 294 -20.60 20.64 -0.14
CA LEU A 294 -19.81 19.95 -1.15
C LEU A 294 -19.95 20.61 -2.52
N VAL A 295 -18.95 20.39 -3.37
CA VAL A 295 -18.88 20.99 -4.69
C VAL A 295 -19.76 20.30 -5.72
N THR A 296 -20.25 21.05 -6.70
CA THR A 296 -21.10 20.53 -7.79
C THR A 296 -20.32 20.08 -9.02
N ALA A 297 -19.00 20.31 -9.07
CA ALA A 297 -18.18 19.96 -10.22
C ALA A 297 -16.74 19.60 -9.83
N ALA A 298 -16.58 18.59 -8.97
CA ALA A 298 -15.29 17.98 -8.64
C ALA A 298 -14.70 17.25 -9.85
N GLN A 299 -13.39 17.37 -10.08
CA GLN A 299 -12.73 16.74 -11.23
C GLN A 299 -11.97 15.48 -10.80
N TYR A 300 -12.45 14.32 -11.24
CA TYR A 300 -11.81 13.02 -11.04
C TYR A 300 -10.96 12.68 -12.27
N GLU A 301 -9.66 12.45 -12.08
CA GLU A 301 -8.74 11.99 -13.11
C GLU A 301 -8.63 10.47 -13.06
N ILE A 302 -9.23 9.78 -14.02
CA ILE A 302 -9.10 8.32 -14.20
C ILE A 302 -7.92 8.05 -15.11
N ILE A 303 -6.91 7.38 -14.59
CA ILE A 303 -5.65 7.09 -15.28
C ILE A 303 -5.57 5.58 -15.52
N ILE A 304 -5.42 5.18 -16.78
CA ILE A 304 -5.32 3.78 -17.19
C ILE A 304 -3.96 3.57 -17.85
N LYS A 305 -3.19 2.64 -17.32
CA LYS A 305 -1.88 2.23 -17.83
C LYS A 305 -2.06 1.06 -18.80
N ASP A 306 -1.56 1.21 -20.02
CA ASP A 306 -1.59 0.14 -21.00
C ASP A 306 -0.44 -0.87 -20.81
N SER A 307 -0.43 -1.93 -21.61
CA SER A 307 0.61 -2.97 -21.56
C SER A 307 2.01 -2.48 -21.98
N ALA A 308 2.12 -1.28 -22.55
CA ALA A 308 3.38 -0.64 -22.88
C ALA A 308 3.83 0.34 -21.78
N GLY A 309 3.10 0.42 -20.66
CA GLY A 309 3.40 1.32 -19.55
C GLY A 309 2.95 2.77 -19.78
N ILE A 310 2.20 3.03 -20.85
CA ILE A 310 1.76 4.39 -21.22
C ILE A 310 0.40 4.67 -20.56
N ASN A 311 0.31 5.82 -19.90
CA ASN A 311 -0.89 6.26 -19.21
C ASN A 311 -1.83 7.05 -20.13
N THR A 312 -3.11 6.70 -20.12
CA THR A 312 -4.21 7.52 -20.65
C THR A 312 -4.96 8.16 -19.49
N LYS A 313 -5.19 9.48 -19.56
CA LYS A 313 -5.93 10.24 -18.54
C LYS A 313 -7.29 10.69 -19.06
N ASN A 314 -8.34 10.34 -18.33
CA ASN A 314 -9.73 10.79 -18.58
C ASN A 314 -10.21 11.60 -17.38
N ILE A 315 -10.73 12.81 -17.63
CA ILE A 315 -11.26 13.66 -16.56
C ILE A 315 -12.78 13.57 -16.56
N VAL A 316 -13.36 13.26 -15.40
CA VAL A 316 -14.81 13.19 -15.18
C VAL A 316 -15.23 14.22 -14.15
N THR A 317 -16.20 15.05 -14.49
CA THR A 317 -16.79 16.03 -13.58
C THR A 317 -17.94 15.40 -12.81
N VAL A 318 -17.89 15.47 -11.48
CA VAL A 318 -18.85 14.84 -10.57
C VAL A 318 -19.48 15.89 -9.65
N ASP A 319 -20.81 15.84 -9.54
CA ASP A 319 -21.56 16.63 -8.56
C ASP A 319 -21.58 15.88 -7.21
N GLN A 320 -20.84 16.39 -6.23
CA GLN A 320 -20.76 15.78 -4.89
C GLN A 320 -21.93 16.19 -3.98
N THR A 321 -22.96 16.87 -4.51
CA THR A 321 -24.15 17.26 -3.74
C THR A 321 -25.32 16.30 -3.91
N ILE A 322 -25.23 15.37 -4.86
CA ILE A 322 -26.27 14.41 -5.19
C ILE A 322 -25.88 12.98 -4.75
N ASN A 323 -26.88 12.11 -4.59
CA ASN A 323 -26.69 10.69 -4.25
C ASN A 323 -25.83 10.45 -3.00
N SER A 324 -25.99 11.30 -1.98
CA SER A 324 -25.19 11.21 -0.77
C SER A 324 -25.42 9.91 0.01
N ASN A 325 -24.38 9.50 0.74
CA ASN A 325 -24.24 8.22 1.42
C ASN A 325 -24.43 7.01 0.50
N ASN A 326 -23.99 7.12 -0.76
CA ASN A 326 -24.06 6.03 -1.72
C ASN A 326 -22.91 6.09 -2.73
N PHE A 327 -22.63 4.94 -3.36
CA PHE A 327 -21.76 4.84 -4.51
C PHE A 327 -22.49 5.32 -5.77
N SER A 328 -21.82 6.17 -6.55
CA SER A 328 -22.26 6.60 -7.88
C SER A 328 -21.23 6.21 -8.93
N THR A 329 -21.66 5.53 -9.98
CA THR A 329 -20.80 5.22 -11.13
C THR A 329 -20.45 6.49 -11.88
N ILE A 330 -19.16 6.78 -12.01
CA ILE A 330 -18.64 7.96 -12.72
C ILE A 330 -18.07 7.59 -14.10
N ALA A 331 -17.68 6.33 -14.29
CA ALA A 331 -17.19 5.83 -15.56
C ALA A 331 -17.34 4.30 -15.66
N THR A 332 -17.40 3.80 -16.90
CA THR A 332 -17.28 2.38 -17.22
C THR A 332 -16.14 2.22 -18.21
N VAL A 333 -15.15 1.39 -17.90
CA VAL A 333 -13.89 1.28 -18.64
C VAL A 333 -13.37 -0.16 -18.70
N ASP A 334 -12.70 -0.52 -19.79
CA ASP A 334 -11.96 -1.78 -19.89
C ASP A 334 -10.62 -1.66 -19.16
N LEU A 335 -10.41 -2.51 -18.14
CA LEU A 335 -9.21 -2.55 -17.32
C LEU A 335 -8.52 -3.91 -17.40
N GLN A 336 -7.19 -3.90 -17.28
CA GLN A 336 -6.40 -5.11 -17.13
C GLN A 336 -6.29 -5.50 -15.64
N ALA A 337 -6.10 -6.78 -15.37
CA ALA A 337 -5.75 -7.26 -14.03
C ALA A 337 -4.49 -6.56 -13.48
N GLY A 338 -4.37 -6.49 -12.15
CA GLY A 338 -3.29 -5.82 -11.43
C GLY A 338 -3.57 -4.34 -11.15
N SER A 339 -2.52 -3.60 -10.79
CA SER A 339 -2.59 -2.17 -10.45
C SER A 339 -2.31 -1.26 -11.65
N ASN A 340 -3.11 -1.44 -12.71
CA ASN A 340 -2.98 -0.73 -13.98
C ASN A 340 -3.95 0.46 -14.13
N CYS A 341 -4.62 0.84 -13.05
CA CYS A 341 -5.54 1.97 -13.03
C CYS A 341 -5.34 2.75 -11.74
N ALA A 342 -5.50 4.07 -11.80
CA ALA A 342 -5.62 4.92 -10.64
C ALA A 342 -6.72 5.95 -10.84
N VAL A 343 -7.32 6.40 -9.75
CA VAL A 343 -8.16 7.60 -9.75
C VAL A 343 -7.46 8.64 -8.90
N ILE A 344 -7.23 9.84 -9.45
CA ILE A 344 -6.72 10.98 -8.71
C ILE A 344 -7.84 12.00 -8.58
N LEU A 345 -8.17 12.39 -7.35
CA LEU A 345 -9.04 13.53 -7.08
C LEU A 345 -8.20 14.68 -6.57
N ARG A 346 -8.48 15.89 -7.05
CA ARG A 346 -7.86 17.13 -6.59
C ARG A 346 -8.91 18.06 -6.02
N ASP A 347 -8.47 19.08 -5.30
CA ASP A 347 -9.31 20.21 -4.86
C ASP A 347 -9.69 21.18 -5.98
N ILE A 348 -9.20 20.98 -7.21
CA ILE A 348 -9.61 21.79 -8.36
C ILE A 348 -11.02 21.41 -8.84
N VAL A 349 -11.83 22.43 -9.11
CA VAL A 349 -13.21 22.29 -9.60
C VAL A 349 -13.43 23.11 -10.88
N ASP A 350 -14.47 22.76 -11.63
CA ASP A 350 -14.88 23.58 -12.76
C ASP A 350 -15.24 25.01 -12.32
N SER A 351 -14.97 26.00 -13.18
CA SER A 351 -15.27 27.41 -12.94
C SER A 351 -16.74 27.71 -12.58
N THR A 352 -17.67 26.84 -12.97
CA THR A 352 -19.10 26.93 -12.69
C THR A 352 -19.51 26.22 -11.39
N SER A 353 -18.58 25.54 -10.71
CA SER A 353 -18.86 24.84 -9.47
C SER A 353 -19.38 25.78 -8.40
N THR A 354 -20.39 25.31 -7.67
CA THR A 354 -20.77 25.89 -6.38
C THR A 354 -20.24 25.00 -5.24
N GLY A 355 -20.50 25.36 -3.99
CA GLY A 355 -19.93 24.68 -2.83
C GLY A 355 -18.56 25.22 -2.43
N LEU A 356 -18.04 24.72 -1.31
CA LEU A 356 -16.79 25.19 -0.71
C LEU A 356 -15.76 24.07 -0.54
N TYR A 357 -16.18 22.81 -0.55
CA TYR A 357 -15.33 21.69 -0.19
C TYR A 357 -15.42 20.56 -1.21
N VAL A 358 -14.26 20.04 -1.60
CA VAL A 358 -14.15 18.73 -2.26
C VAL A 358 -14.09 17.66 -1.17
N SER A 359 -14.83 16.56 -1.36
CA SER A 359 -14.80 15.40 -0.48
C SER A 359 -14.01 14.25 -1.10
N PHE A 360 -13.23 13.56 -0.27
CA PHE A 360 -12.36 12.44 -0.62
C PHE A 360 -12.72 11.28 0.32
N ASP A 361 -13.12 10.16 -0.25
CA ASP A 361 -13.69 9.00 0.45
C ASP A 361 -13.41 7.74 -0.41
N ALA A 362 -14.21 6.68 -0.32
CA ALA A 362 -13.96 5.42 -1.02
C ALA A 362 -14.24 5.45 -2.53
N ILE A 363 -13.44 4.67 -3.25
CA ILE A 363 -13.64 4.34 -4.68
C ILE A 363 -13.66 2.82 -4.83
N ARG A 364 -14.59 2.30 -5.62
CA ARG A 364 -14.67 0.86 -5.94
C ARG A 364 -14.72 0.60 -7.43
N PHE A 365 -14.17 -0.54 -7.82
CA PHE A 365 -14.04 -1.02 -9.18
C PHE A 365 -14.85 -2.31 -9.34
N VAL A 366 -16.06 -2.20 -9.90
CA VAL A 366 -17.01 -3.32 -10.00
C VAL A 366 -16.97 -3.93 -11.40
N ASN A 367 -16.57 -5.19 -11.52
CA ASN A 367 -16.55 -5.89 -12.81
C ASN A 367 -17.98 -6.08 -13.35
N THR A 368 -18.27 -5.60 -14.56
CA THR A 368 -19.64 -5.61 -15.13
C THR A 368 -20.14 -7.02 -15.46
N GLN A 369 -19.25 -7.97 -15.73
CA GLN A 369 -19.60 -9.36 -16.03
C GLN A 369 -19.95 -10.17 -14.77
N GLN A 370 -19.49 -9.73 -13.60
CA GLN A 370 -19.92 -10.27 -12.31
C GLN A 370 -21.26 -9.70 -11.85
N VAL A 371 -21.79 -8.67 -12.52
CA VAL A 371 -23.15 -8.15 -12.31
C VAL A 371 -24.17 -9.07 -13.00
N GLY A 372 -24.28 -10.30 -12.51
CA GLY A 372 -25.27 -11.29 -12.94
C GLY A 372 -26.46 -11.35 -11.98
N ILE A 373 -27.59 -10.73 -12.37
CA ILE A 373 -28.97 -10.90 -11.86
C ILE A 373 -29.07 -11.26 -10.36
N GLY A 374 -28.86 -10.26 -9.51
CA GLY A 374 -29.43 -10.20 -8.17
C GLY A 374 -30.38 -9.01 -8.12
N VAL A 375 -31.63 -9.23 -7.73
CA VAL A 375 -32.59 -8.17 -7.42
C VAL A 375 -31.91 -7.18 -6.48
N GLU A 376 -32.12 -5.87 -6.70
CA GLU A 376 -31.79 -4.82 -5.73
C GLU A 376 -32.52 -5.13 -4.40
N ASP A 377 -31.89 -5.92 -3.54
CA ASP A 377 -32.18 -5.86 -2.12
C ASP A 377 -31.41 -4.65 -1.58
N ASN A 378 -32.17 -3.71 -1.02
CA ASN A 378 -31.72 -2.58 -0.21
C ASN A 378 -31.01 -3.07 1.08
N HIS A 379 -29.97 -3.87 0.94
CA HIS A 379 -28.98 -4.07 1.96
C HIS A 379 -27.80 -3.15 1.65
N PRO A 380 -27.41 -2.25 2.58
CA PRO A 380 -26.19 -1.48 2.39
C PRO A 380 -25.05 -2.47 2.17
N LEU A 381 -24.35 -2.35 1.04
CA LEU A 381 -23.04 -2.95 0.82
C LEU A 381 -22.03 -2.18 1.67
N THR A 382 -22.19 -2.24 2.99
CA THR A 382 -21.10 -2.05 3.94
C THR A 382 -20.02 -3.07 3.59
N PRO A 383 -18.73 -2.72 3.61
CA PRO A 383 -17.71 -3.73 3.39
C PRO A 383 -17.90 -4.75 4.48
N ASN A 384 -18.03 -5.99 4.05
CA ASN A 384 -18.05 -7.16 4.90
C ASN A 384 -16.65 -7.32 5.53
N ARG A 385 -16.25 -6.39 6.42
CA ARG A 385 -14.99 -6.43 7.13
C ARG A 385 -15.09 -7.56 8.14
N ILE A 386 -14.44 -8.68 7.81
CA ILE A 386 -14.03 -9.71 8.77
C ILE A 386 -12.56 -9.43 9.09
N VAL A 387 -12.23 -9.35 10.38
CA VAL A 387 -10.84 -9.20 10.84
C VAL A 387 -10.34 -10.56 11.25
N VAL A 388 -9.21 -11.01 10.72
CA VAL A 388 -8.62 -12.30 11.09
C VAL A 388 -7.33 -12.03 11.84
N TYR A 389 -7.18 -12.64 13.01
CA TYR A 389 -5.99 -12.49 13.85
C TYR A 389 -5.03 -13.65 13.62
N PRO A 390 -3.72 -13.45 13.87
CA PRO A 390 -2.73 -14.52 13.81
C PRO A 390 -3.15 -15.72 14.65
N SER A 391 -3.08 -16.91 14.05
CA SER A 391 -3.35 -18.15 14.78
C SER A 391 -2.38 -18.33 15.95
N TYR A 392 -2.89 -18.79 17.10
CA TYR A 392 -2.06 -19.02 18.30
C TYR A 392 -2.44 -20.33 19.01
N PRO A 393 -1.45 -21.15 19.43
CA PRO A 393 -0.02 -21.01 19.12
C PRO A 393 0.29 -21.26 17.64
N ASN A 394 1.35 -20.64 17.11
CA ASN A 394 1.89 -20.94 15.78
C ASN A 394 3.40 -20.64 15.77
N PRO A 395 4.29 -21.64 15.59
CA PRO A 395 4.01 -23.06 15.36
C PRO A 395 3.26 -23.75 16.52
N PHE A 396 2.57 -24.86 16.25
CA PHE A 396 1.78 -25.59 17.25
C PHE A 396 2.06 -27.10 17.25
N ASN A 397 1.96 -27.75 18.42
CA ASN A 397 2.19 -29.19 18.58
C ASN A 397 0.91 -30.04 18.64
N SER A 398 -0.20 -29.46 19.13
CA SER A 398 -1.45 -30.21 19.36
C SER A 398 -2.64 -29.56 18.68
N SER A 399 -2.81 -28.24 18.86
CA SER A 399 -3.81 -27.45 18.16
C SER A 399 -3.41 -25.99 18.07
N THR A 400 -3.93 -25.28 17.07
CA THR A 400 -3.87 -23.81 16.99
C THR A 400 -5.29 -23.24 16.98
N THR A 401 -5.44 -22.03 17.51
CA THR A 401 -6.71 -21.29 17.49
C THR A 401 -6.64 -20.19 16.44
N ILE A 402 -7.57 -20.20 15.50
CA ILE A 402 -7.77 -19.13 14.52
C ILE A 402 -8.89 -18.24 15.06
N LEU A 403 -8.54 -17.00 15.38
CA LEU A 403 -9.46 -15.99 15.88
C LEU A 403 -9.88 -15.08 14.74
N TYR A 404 -11.18 -14.80 14.62
CA TYR A 404 -11.70 -13.86 13.64
C TYR A 404 -12.89 -13.09 14.21
N GLU A 405 -13.03 -11.84 13.80
CA GLU A 405 -14.11 -10.94 14.18
C GLU A 405 -14.95 -10.60 12.96
N VAL A 406 -16.24 -10.89 13.06
CA VAL A 406 -17.23 -10.63 12.01
C VAL A 406 -17.93 -9.33 12.39
N LEU A 407 -17.85 -8.29 11.54
CA LEU A 407 -18.48 -6.99 11.84
C LEU A 407 -19.93 -6.89 11.35
N GLN A 408 -20.32 -7.72 10.38
CA GLN A 408 -21.67 -7.83 9.84
C GLN A 408 -22.04 -9.29 9.57
N GLU A 409 -23.33 -9.64 9.63
CA GLU A 409 -23.77 -11.00 9.32
C GLU A 409 -23.25 -11.48 7.95
N ASN A 410 -22.45 -12.55 7.94
CA ASN A 410 -21.76 -13.00 6.75
C ASN A 410 -21.53 -14.53 6.77
N MET A 411 -21.53 -15.15 5.59
CA MET A 411 -21.15 -16.54 5.42
C MET A 411 -19.64 -16.66 5.55
N VAL A 412 -19.16 -17.27 6.64
CA VAL A 412 -17.73 -17.43 6.91
C VAL A 412 -17.31 -18.88 6.69
N GLU A 413 -16.38 -19.07 5.76
CA GLU A 413 -15.68 -20.33 5.57
C GLU A 413 -14.23 -20.20 6.07
N VAL A 414 -13.80 -21.13 6.93
CA VAL A 414 -12.39 -21.28 7.32
C VAL A 414 -11.92 -22.64 6.86
N SER A 415 -10.96 -22.67 5.94
CA SER A 415 -10.47 -23.90 5.30
C SER A 415 -8.95 -23.99 5.38
N ILE A 416 -8.43 -25.20 5.54
CA ILE A 416 -7.01 -25.52 5.60
C ILE A 416 -6.57 -26.12 4.27
N PHE A 417 -5.40 -25.69 3.79
CA PHE A 417 -4.77 -26.16 2.56
C PHE A 417 -3.33 -26.60 2.85
N ASP A 418 -2.85 -27.58 2.10
CA ASP A 418 -1.45 -27.99 2.13
C ASP A 418 -0.56 -27.03 1.30
N ILE A 419 0.77 -27.24 1.35
CA ILE A 419 1.73 -26.42 0.58
C ILE A 419 1.55 -26.50 -0.94
N SER A 420 0.83 -27.50 -1.45
CA SER A 420 0.54 -27.66 -2.88
C SER A 420 -0.79 -27.02 -3.26
N GLY A 421 -1.49 -26.38 -2.32
CA GLY A 421 -2.80 -25.77 -2.52
C GLY A 421 -3.95 -26.77 -2.53
N ASN A 422 -3.73 -28.04 -2.15
CA ASN A 422 -4.82 -28.99 -2.03
C ASN A 422 -5.63 -28.67 -0.76
N HIS A 423 -6.95 -28.73 -0.90
CA HIS A 423 -7.85 -28.63 0.24
C HIS A 423 -7.64 -29.80 1.20
N VAL A 424 -7.36 -29.49 2.46
CA VAL A 424 -7.10 -30.46 3.52
C VAL A 424 -8.35 -30.66 4.37
N TYR A 425 -8.98 -29.56 4.81
CA TYR A 425 -10.10 -29.59 5.73
C TYR A 425 -10.87 -28.27 5.76
N THR A 426 -12.16 -28.29 6.07
CA THR A 426 -12.96 -27.09 6.36
C THR A 426 -13.37 -27.09 7.82
N LEU A 427 -12.92 -26.09 8.57
CA LEU A 427 -13.18 -25.93 10.01
C LEU A 427 -14.57 -25.40 10.29
N THR A 428 -15.04 -24.46 9.47
CA THR A 428 -16.39 -23.91 9.52
C THR A 428 -16.78 -23.45 8.13
N ASN A 429 -18.07 -23.53 7.83
CA ASN A 429 -18.70 -22.89 6.68
C ASN A 429 -20.13 -22.54 7.11
N GLU A 430 -20.27 -21.42 7.82
CA GLU A 430 -21.52 -21.05 8.49
C GLU A 430 -21.81 -19.56 8.37
N LEU A 431 -23.10 -19.22 8.35
CA LEU A 431 -23.54 -17.85 8.53
C LEU A 431 -23.25 -17.41 9.98
N LYS A 432 -22.44 -16.37 10.15
CA LYS A 432 -22.06 -15.80 11.45
C LYS A 432 -22.64 -14.40 11.58
N SER A 433 -23.36 -14.13 12.66
CA SER A 433 -23.77 -12.76 13.04
C SER A 433 -22.56 -11.95 13.56
N PRO A 434 -22.66 -10.62 13.75
CA PRO A 434 -21.55 -9.82 14.25
C PRO A 434 -21.01 -10.32 15.60
N GLY A 435 -19.68 -10.43 15.73
CA GLY A 435 -19.01 -10.86 16.94
C GLY A 435 -17.63 -11.49 16.72
N LYS A 436 -16.95 -11.79 17.83
CA LYS A 436 -15.67 -12.51 17.82
C LYS A 436 -15.91 -14.02 17.89
N TYR A 437 -15.21 -14.73 17.02
CA TYR A 437 -15.29 -16.17 16.86
C TYR A 437 -13.89 -16.77 16.89
N SER A 438 -13.85 -18.06 17.22
CA SER A 438 -12.63 -18.85 17.21
C SER A 438 -12.94 -20.22 16.64
N VAL A 439 -12.07 -20.70 15.74
CA VAL A 439 -12.05 -22.11 15.34
C VAL A 439 -10.70 -22.72 15.70
N VAL A 440 -10.72 -23.97 16.12
CA VAL A 440 -9.52 -24.70 16.55
C VAL A 440 -9.21 -25.74 15.49
N TRP A 441 -7.95 -25.83 15.08
CA TRP A 441 -7.46 -26.90 14.22
C TRP A 441 -6.43 -27.75 14.95
N GLY A 442 -6.65 -29.06 15.01
CA GLY A 442 -5.78 -30.04 15.67
C GLY A 442 -4.83 -30.80 14.74
N GLY A 443 -4.74 -30.39 13.47
CA GLY A 443 -4.02 -31.13 12.44
C GLY A 443 -4.83 -32.31 11.88
N GLU A 444 -6.16 -32.21 11.87
CA GLU A 444 -7.06 -33.12 11.17
C GLU A 444 -7.25 -32.72 9.69
N GLY A 445 -7.35 -33.73 8.83
CA GLY A 445 -7.74 -33.62 7.43
C GLY A 445 -9.04 -34.37 7.16
N ASN A 446 -9.48 -34.38 5.90
CA ASN A 446 -10.68 -35.07 5.46
C ASN A 446 -10.69 -36.56 5.91
N ASN A 447 -11.86 -37.06 6.32
CA ASN A 447 -12.07 -38.40 6.89
C ASN A 447 -11.37 -38.67 8.25
N ASN A 448 -11.19 -37.64 9.09
CA ASN A 448 -10.56 -37.72 10.42
C ASN A 448 -9.12 -38.29 10.41
N GLN A 449 -8.41 -38.15 9.29
CA GLN A 449 -7.00 -38.51 9.23
C GLN A 449 -6.15 -37.38 9.78
N VAL A 450 -5.11 -37.73 10.54
CA VAL A 450 -4.14 -36.74 11.01
C VAL A 450 -3.18 -36.40 9.87
N VAL A 451 -2.96 -35.11 9.64
CA VAL A 451 -2.04 -34.62 8.62
C VAL A 451 -0.59 -34.60 9.15
N PRO A 452 0.43 -34.75 8.29
CA PRO A 452 1.83 -34.76 8.73
C PRO A 452 2.30 -33.41 9.30
N SER A 453 3.40 -33.41 10.05
CA SER A 453 4.08 -32.16 10.45
C SER A 453 4.50 -31.38 9.21
N GLY A 454 4.29 -30.07 9.19
CA GLY A 454 4.53 -29.26 8.00
C GLY A 454 3.88 -27.88 8.03
N LEU A 455 4.11 -27.14 6.95
CA LEU A 455 3.46 -25.85 6.68
C LEU A 455 2.08 -26.09 6.06
N TYR A 456 1.10 -25.33 6.52
CA TYR A 456 -0.26 -25.31 6.01
C TYR A 456 -0.72 -23.86 5.85
N TYR A 457 -1.77 -23.66 5.06
CA TYR A 457 -2.41 -22.36 4.88
C TYR A 457 -3.84 -22.42 5.40
N CYS A 458 -4.17 -21.56 6.36
CA CYS A 458 -5.54 -21.31 6.78
C CYS A 458 -6.10 -20.17 5.95
N VAL A 459 -7.18 -20.42 5.22
CA VAL A 459 -7.87 -19.43 4.41
C VAL A 459 -9.22 -19.13 5.05
N VAL A 460 -9.47 -17.86 5.36
CA VAL A 460 -10.75 -17.36 5.85
C VAL A 460 -11.42 -16.58 4.73
N THR A 461 -12.60 -17.01 4.30
CA THR A 461 -13.36 -16.31 3.26
C THR A 461 -14.72 -15.87 3.76
N ALA A 462 -15.13 -14.66 3.39
CA ALA A 462 -16.47 -14.15 3.68
C ALA A 462 -16.91 -13.10 2.65
N SER A 463 -17.98 -13.36 1.88
CA SER A 463 -18.57 -12.42 0.88
C SER A 463 -17.57 -11.51 0.15
N GLY A 464 -16.66 -12.09 -0.64
CA GLY A 464 -15.64 -11.36 -1.40
C GLY A 464 -14.31 -11.15 -0.68
N PHE A 465 -14.29 -11.20 0.65
CA PHE A 465 -13.05 -11.18 1.45
C PHE A 465 -12.36 -12.55 1.44
N ARG A 466 -11.03 -12.54 1.37
CA ARG A 466 -10.17 -13.71 1.56
C ARG A 466 -8.88 -13.31 2.31
N ASP A 467 -8.71 -13.82 3.52
CA ASP A 467 -7.44 -13.77 4.27
C ASP A 467 -6.75 -15.14 4.24
N THR A 468 -5.42 -15.17 4.20
CA THR A 468 -4.64 -16.41 4.19
C THR A 468 -3.49 -16.33 5.18
N GLN A 469 -3.50 -17.21 6.18
CA GLN A 469 -2.47 -17.32 7.20
C GLN A 469 -1.63 -18.59 7.07
N LYS A 470 -0.32 -18.44 7.22
CA LYS A 470 0.62 -19.57 7.34
C LYS A 470 0.51 -20.17 8.75
N ILE A 471 0.31 -21.48 8.85
CA ILE A 471 0.31 -22.20 10.12
C ILE A 471 1.24 -23.41 10.07
N VAL A 472 2.04 -23.61 11.12
CA VAL A 472 3.09 -24.63 11.17
C VAL A 472 2.75 -25.68 12.22
N LEU A 473 2.51 -26.91 11.79
CA LEU A 473 2.27 -28.07 12.65
C LEU A 473 3.59 -28.79 12.97
N LEU A 474 3.90 -28.92 14.26
CA LEU A 474 5.06 -29.60 14.80
C LEU A 474 4.63 -30.85 15.57
N LYS A 475 4.53 -31.99 14.89
CA LYS A 475 4.30 -33.31 15.52
C LYS A 475 5.58 -34.15 15.56
#